data_AF-A0A7Y0PEY5-F1
#
_entry.id   AF-A0A7Y0PEY5-F1
#
_cell.length_a   1.000
_cell.length_b   1.000
_cell.length_c   1.000
_cell.angle_alpha   90.00
_cell.angle_beta   90.00
_cell.angle_gamma   90.00
#
_symmetry.space_group_name_H-M   'P 1'
#
loop_
_entity.id
_entity.type
_entity.pdbx_description
1 polymer ?
#
loop_
_entity_poly.entity_id
_entity_poly.type
_entity_poly.pdbx_seq_one_letter_code
_entity_poly.pdbx_strand_id
1 'polypeptide(L)'
;MWDDEPLLLAAYAFGSVLESVADVDVVDLAFVLNLPAEELPWFVEPQSLAGLPSLLEIDKAPVRWYWRPAVWPVANRLIHRPLRVWSLDGPDENALDALERGQAEHLRMPEPTAEQQREQLSVELAESLSHLRSVEAGFWERDWRSAHRGSGIYPENHLWNGVHGYLDLLATADQQQPGLTIRLNPPERT
;
A
#
# COMPACT_ATOMS: atom_id res chain seq x y z
N MET A 1 -7.98 -5.80 -27.83
CA MET A 1 -7.38 -4.45 -27.85
C MET A 1 -7.07 -4.20 -26.39
N TRP A 2 -5.90 -4.62 -25.93
CA TRP A 2 -5.47 -4.36 -24.56
C TRP A 2 -4.92 -2.95 -24.57
N ASP A 3 -5.42 -2.09 -23.68
CA ASP A 3 -4.93 -0.71 -23.58
C ASP A 3 -3.42 -0.73 -23.31
N ASP A 4 -2.67 -0.03 -24.15
CA ASP A 4 -1.22 0.22 -24.03
C ASP A 4 -0.87 1.12 -22.82
N GLU A 5 -1.72 1.15 -21.79
CA GLU A 5 -1.48 1.99 -20.63
C GLU A 5 -0.42 1.39 -19.71
N PRO A 6 0.58 2.18 -19.29
CA PRO A 6 1.66 1.68 -18.46
C PRO A 6 1.15 1.25 -17.09
N LEU A 7 1.58 0.06 -16.67
CA LEU A 7 1.20 -0.53 -15.39
C LEU A 7 1.73 0.29 -14.20
N LEU A 8 2.99 0.72 -14.24
CA LEU A 8 3.60 1.57 -13.22
C LEU A 8 3.53 3.03 -13.67
N LEU A 9 2.84 3.86 -12.90
CA LEU A 9 2.60 5.27 -13.25
C LEU A 9 3.56 6.22 -12.54
N ALA A 10 3.90 5.92 -11.28
CA ALA A 10 4.77 6.78 -10.48
C ALA A 10 5.38 6.02 -9.29
N ALA A 11 6.49 6.55 -8.79
CA ALA A 11 7.09 6.12 -7.53
C ALA A 11 7.27 7.32 -6.60
N TYR A 12 6.99 7.09 -5.32
CA TYR A 12 7.04 8.10 -4.28
C TYR A 12 7.90 7.64 -3.12
N ALA A 13 8.80 8.51 -2.65
CA ALA A 13 9.55 8.30 -1.42
C ALA A 13 8.79 8.89 -0.22
N PHE A 14 8.89 8.25 0.94
CA PHE A 14 8.30 8.75 2.19
C PHE A 14 9.09 8.30 3.42
N GLY A 15 8.71 8.79 4.60
CA GLY A 15 9.35 8.43 5.86
C GLY A 15 10.70 9.11 6.07
N SER A 16 11.65 8.40 6.70
CA SER A 16 12.92 8.95 7.18
C SER A 16 13.79 9.58 6.08
N VAL A 17 13.68 9.08 4.85
CA VAL A 17 14.38 9.63 3.67
C VAL A 17 13.99 11.08 3.37
N LEU A 18 12.81 11.54 3.83
CA LEU A 18 12.36 12.91 3.67
C LEU A 18 12.75 13.83 4.84
N GLU A 19 13.15 13.26 5.97
CA GLU A 19 13.34 13.99 7.24
C GLU A 19 14.80 14.26 7.57
N SER A 20 15.73 13.43 7.05
CA SER A 20 17.14 13.51 7.39
C SER A 20 18.03 13.42 6.16
N VAL A 21 19.16 14.12 6.22
CA VAL A 21 20.31 13.97 5.30
C VAL A 21 21.28 12.88 5.77
N ALA A 22 20.99 12.22 6.90
CA ALA A 22 21.78 11.09 7.37
C ALA A 22 21.51 9.85 6.50
N ASP A 23 22.48 8.92 6.47
CA ASP A 23 22.33 7.65 5.78
C ASP A 23 21.08 6.92 6.31
N VAL A 24 20.23 6.52 5.37
CA VAL A 24 19.01 5.75 5.64
C VAL A 24 19.29 4.30 5.28
N ASP A 25 19.18 3.42 6.28
CA ASP A 25 19.44 1.99 6.09
C ASP A 25 18.44 1.33 5.13
N VAL A 26 17.18 1.77 5.14
CA VAL A 26 16.11 1.25 4.27
C VAL A 26 15.22 2.40 3.81
N VAL A 27 15.03 2.56 2.50
CA VAL A 27 14.17 3.61 1.93
C VAL A 27 12.74 3.09 1.76
N ASP A 28 11.77 3.85 2.26
CA ASP A 28 10.35 3.55 2.09
C ASP A 28 9.80 4.16 0.79
N LEU A 29 9.25 3.31 -0.07
CA LEU A 29 8.70 3.68 -1.39
C LEU A 29 7.23 3.27 -1.54
N ALA A 30 6.45 4.10 -2.22
CA ALA A 30 5.11 3.77 -2.66
C ALA A 30 5.05 3.81 -4.19
N PHE A 31 4.67 2.69 -4.80
CA PHE A 31 4.52 2.56 -6.24
C PHE A 31 3.04 2.66 -6.62
N VAL A 32 2.74 3.60 -7.50
CA VAL A 32 1.38 3.85 -7.98
C VAL A 32 1.16 3.09 -9.28
N LEU A 33 0.15 2.24 -9.28
CA LEU A 33 -0.13 1.31 -10.35
C LEU A 33 -1.49 1.58 -11.01
N ASN A 34 -1.54 1.37 -12.31
CA ASN A 34 -2.76 1.37 -13.09
C ASN A 34 -3.48 0.01 -13.00
N LEU A 35 -3.86 -0.37 -11.78
CA LEU A 35 -4.71 -1.53 -11.52
C LEU A 35 -5.96 -1.10 -10.74
N PRO A 36 -7.07 -1.85 -10.88
CA PRO A 36 -8.25 -1.64 -10.05
C PRO A 36 -7.91 -1.66 -8.55
N ALA A 37 -8.60 -0.81 -7.78
CA ALA A 37 -8.39 -0.75 -6.33
C ALA A 37 -8.68 -2.08 -5.61
N GLU A 38 -9.60 -2.89 -6.15
CA GLU A 38 -9.94 -4.23 -5.64
C GLU A 38 -8.79 -5.25 -5.76
N GLU A 39 -7.83 -5.02 -6.68
CA GLU A 39 -6.61 -5.81 -6.83
C GLU A 39 -5.46 -5.31 -5.95
N LEU A 40 -5.52 -4.04 -5.52
CA LEU A 40 -4.52 -3.37 -4.70
C LEU A 40 -5.03 -2.85 -3.34
N PRO A 41 -5.77 -3.66 -2.55
CA PRO A 41 -6.00 -3.31 -1.15
C PRO A 41 -4.68 -3.19 -0.40
N TRP A 42 -4.74 -2.53 0.75
CA TRP A 42 -3.56 -2.27 1.56
C TRP A 42 -2.81 -3.55 1.95
N PHE A 43 -1.48 -3.56 1.80
CA PHE A 43 -0.58 -4.73 1.95
C PHE A 43 -0.79 -5.92 1.01
N VAL A 44 -1.79 -5.90 0.13
CA VAL A 44 -2.02 -6.98 -0.82
C VAL A 44 -0.95 -6.94 -1.92
N GLU A 45 -0.43 -8.12 -2.24
CA GLU A 45 0.43 -8.33 -3.39
C GLU A 45 -0.38 -9.07 -4.47
N PRO A 46 -0.78 -8.38 -5.55
CA PRO A 46 -1.56 -9.03 -6.61
C PRO A 46 -0.68 -9.99 -7.40
N GLN A 47 -1.28 -11.12 -7.79
CA GLN A 47 -0.60 -12.19 -8.54
C GLN A 47 -0.02 -11.69 -9.88
N SER A 48 -0.68 -10.71 -10.51
CA SER A 48 -0.23 -10.08 -11.76
C SER A 48 1.12 -9.38 -11.61
N LEU A 49 1.55 -9.06 -10.38
CA LEU A 49 2.79 -8.35 -10.08
C LEU A 49 3.89 -9.22 -9.48
N ALA A 50 3.69 -10.52 -9.33
CA ALA A 50 4.65 -11.40 -8.63
C ALA A 50 6.08 -11.41 -9.25
N GLY A 51 6.24 -10.94 -10.49
CA GLY A 51 7.55 -10.76 -11.14
C GLY A 51 8.04 -9.31 -11.21
N LEU A 52 7.20 -8.33 -10.87
CA LEU A 52 7.52 -6.91 -10.98
C LEU A 52 8.66 -6.48 -10.03
N PRO A 53 8.70 -6.91 -8.75
CA PRO A 53 9.81 -6.56 -7.86
C PRO A 53 11.19 -6.94 -8.41
N SER A 54 11.33 -8.18 -8.91
CA SER A 54 12.58 -8.66 -9.49
C SER A 54 12.92 -7.97 -10.82
N LEU A 55 11.91 -7.60 -11.62
CA LEU A 55 12.11 -6.83 -12.85
C LEU A 55 12.64 -5.43 -12.58
N LEU A 56 12.14 -4.79 -11.52
CA LEU A 56 12.58 -3.47 -11.06
C LEU A 56 13.85 -3.54 -10.18
N GLU A 57 14.34 -4.75 -9.89
CA GLU A 57 15.43 -5.03 -8.94
C GLU A 57 15.23 -4.44 -7.54
N ILE A 58 13.98 -4.11 -7.17
CA ILE A 58 13.66 -3.53 -5.86
C ILE A 58 13.78 -4.57 -4.75
N ASP A 59 13.68 -5.86 -5.08
CA ASP A 59 13.91 -6.98 -4.16
C ASP A 59 15.39 -7.17 -3.78
N LYS A 60 16.31 -6.54 -4.53
CA LYS A 60 17.76 -6.52 -4.25
C LYS A 60 18.22 -5.24 -3.56
N ALA A 61 17.39 -4.21 -3.56
CA ALA A 61 17.71 -2.92 -2.95
C ALA A 61 17.26 -2.89 -1.48
N PRO A 62 17.91 -2.10 -0.61
CA PRO A 62 17.45 -1.87 0.75
C PRO A 62 16.23 -0.94 0.75
N VAL A 63 15.13 -1.41 0.15
CA VAL A 63 13.89 -0.65 0.04
C VAL A 63 12.75 -1.46 0.64
N ARG A 64 11.85 -0.76 1.31
CA ARG A 64 10.55 -1.29 1.68
C ARG A 64 9.53 -0.61 0.79
N TRP A 65 8.69 -1.39 0.13
CA TRP A 65 7.75 -0.83 -0.84
C TRP A 65 6.31 -1.21 -0.56
N TYR A 66 5.41 -0.37 -1.07
CA TYR A 66 3.97 -0.53 -0.96
C TYR A 66 3.33 -0.26 -2.31
N TRP A 67 2.31 -1.04 -2.66
CA TRP A 67 1.50 -0.82 -3.85
C TRP A 67 0.33 0.11 -3.53
N ARG A 68 0.06 1.05 -4.43
CA ARG A 68 -1.11 1.93 -4.35
C ARG A 68 -1.84 1.95 -5.69
N PRO A 69 -3.18 1.82 -5.72
CA PRO A 69 -3.93 2.02 -6.94
C PRO A 69 -3.95 3.51 -7.31
N ALA A 70 -3.89 3.83 -8.60
CA ALA A 70 -3.89 5.20 -9.12
C ALA A 70 -5.14 6.01 -8.75
N VAL A 71 -6.26 5.32 -8.50
CA VAL A 71 -7.54 5.94 -8.16
C VAL A 71 -7.60 6.44 -6.71
N TRP A 72 -6.64 6.07 -5.86
CA TRP A 72 -6.58 6.52 -4.47
C TRP A 72 -5.44 7.52 -4.24
N PRO A 73 -5.57 8.40 -3.22
CA PRO A 73 -4.43 9.15 -2.73
C PRO A 73 -3.26 8.23 -2.40
N VAL A 74 -2.05 8.62 -2.80
CA VAL A 74 -0.82 7.87 -2.43
C VAL A 74 -0.60 7.93 -0.93
N ALA A 75 -0.90 9.09 -0.35
CA ALA A 75 -0.83 9.29 1.09
C ALA A 75 -1.88 8.44 1.80
N ASN A 76 -1.46 7.82 2.90
CA ASN A 76 -2.35 7.17 3.85
C ASN A 76 -1.75 7.32 5.26
N ARG A 77 -2.25 6.53 6.21
CA ARG A 77 -1.81 6.59 7.60
C ARG A 77 -0.39 6.10 7.86
N LEU A 78 0.27 5.46 6.88
CA LEU A 78 1.69 5.11 6.93
C LEU A 78 2.51 6.04 6.02
N ILE A 79 1.98 6.31 4.82
CA ILE A 79 2.60 7.12 3.78
C ILE A 79 2.22 8.59 4.02
N HIS A 80 3.00 9.29 4.83
CA HIS A 80 2.73 10.69 5.17
C HIS A 80 3.45 11.67 4.25
N ARG A 81 2.66 12.51 3.55
CA ARG A 81 3.13 13.57 2.66
C ARG A 81 4.28 13.10 1.75
N PRO A 82 4.04 12.06 0.92
CA PRO A 82 5.07 11.48 0.08
C PRO A 82 5.61 12.48 -0.94
N LEU A 83 6.84 12.27 -1.40
CA LEU A 83 7.50 13.02 -2.46
C LEU A 83 7.57 12.15 -3.72
N ARG A 84 7.11 12.65 -4.87
CA ARG A 84 7.26 11.92 -6.14
C ARG A 84 8.71 11.98 -6.61
N VAL A 85 9.32 10.83 -6.84
CA VAL A 85 10.73 10.72 -7.27
C VAL A 85 10.86 10.16 -8.70
N TRP A 86 9.79 9.58 -9.22
CA TRP A 86 9.75 9.03 -10.58
C TRP A 86 8.34 9.06 -11.16
N SER A 87 8.25 9.24 -12.47
CA SER A 87 7.02 9.13 -13.26
C SER A 87 7.33 8.59 -14.66
N LEU A 88 6.31 8.50 -15.53
CA LEU A 88 6.49 8.15 -16.94
C LEU A 88 7.44 9.08 -17.71
N ASP A 89 7.59 10.32 -17.26
CA ASP A 89 8.55 11.28 -17.82
C ASP A 89 10.00 11.00 -17.38
N GLY A 90 10.22 10.01 -16.52
CA GLY A 90 11.51 9.65 -15.95
C GLY A 90 11.65 10.04 -14.47
N PRO A 91 12.89 9.99 -13.93
CA PRO A 91 13.19 10.44 -12.58
C PRO A 91 12.92 11.95 -12.43
N ASP A 92 12.39 12.34 -11.28
CA ASP A 92 12.22 13.75 -10.92
C ASP A 92 13.54 14.28 -10.33
N GLU A 93 14.42 14.77 -11.21
CA GLU A 93 15.75 15.25 -10.83
C GLU A 93 15.69 16.35 -9.77
N ASN A 94 14.66 17.21 -9.80
CA ASN A 94 14.49 18.24 -8.78
C ASN A 94 14.17 17.65 -7.40
N ALA A 95 13.35 16.59 -7.36
CA ALA A 95 13.04 15.87 -6.14
C ALA A 95 14.29 15.16 -5.60
N LEU A 96 15.06 14.47 -6.44
CA LEU A 96 16.28 13.78 -6.05
C LEU A 96 17.36 14.75 -5.54
N ASP A 97 17.57 15.86 -6.22
CA ASP A 97 18.45 16.95 -5.79
C ASP A 97 18.04 17.53 -4.43
N ALA A 98 16.72 17.70 -4.21
CA ALA A 98 16.19 18.22 -2.97
C ALA A 98 16.34 17.21 -1.81
N LEU A 99 16.28 15.90 -2.09
CA LEU A 99 16.58 14.86 -1.10
C LEU A 99 18.05 14.91 -0.69
N GLU A 100 18.97 14.97 -1.65
CA GLU A 100 20.42 15.04 -1.38
C GLU A 100 20.76 16.26 -0.51
N ARG A 101 20.07 17.38 -0.71
CA ARG A 101 20.28 18.63 0.03
C ARG A 101 19.47 18.75 1.32
N GLY A 102 18.60 17.79 1.64
CA GLY A 102 17.69 17.88 2.80
C GLY A 102 16.65 18.99 2.70
N GLN A 103 16.24 19.35 1.49
CA GLN A 103 15.36 20.48 1.18
C GLN A 103 14.03 20.03 0.55
N ALA A 104 13.71 18.74 0.59
CA ALA A 104 12.53 18.15 -0.05
C ALA A 104 11.18 18.68 0.47
N GLU A 105 11.12 19.30 1.65
CA GLU A 105 9.88 19.67 2.34
C GLU A 105 8.88 20.47 1.47
N HIS A 106 9.39 21.39 0.65
CA HIS A 106 8.55 22.23 -0.22
C HIS A 106 7.99 21.51 -1.46
N LEU A 107 8.52 20.34 -1.81
CA LEU A 107 8.08 19.50 -2.92
C LEU A 107 7.15 18.37 -2.48
N ARG A 108 7.02 18.15 -1.17
CA ARG A 108 6.15 17.11 -0.61
C ARG A 108 4.68 17.41 -0.88
N MET A 109 3.90 16.34 -1.05
CA MET A 109 2.45 16.47 -1.15
C MET A 109 1.86 17.19 0.07
N PRO A 110 0.75 17.95 -0.10
CA PRO A 110 0.07 18.61 0.99
C PRO A 110 -0.47 17.58 1.99
N GLU A 111 -0.61 18.01 3.25
CA GLU A 111 -1.24 17.18 4.26
C GLU A 111 -2.74 17.03 3.96
N PRO A 112 -3.28 15.80 3.89
CA PRO A 112 -4.71 15.59 3.71
C PRO A 112 -5.47 16.07 4.95
N THR A 113 -6.65 16.65 4.77
CA THR A 113 -7.48 17.07 5.90
C THR A 113 -7.97 15.86 6.70
N ALA A 114 -8.30 16.05 7.98
CA ALA A 114 -8.83 14.95 8.81
C ALA A 114 -10.11 14.31 8.22
N GLU A 115 -10.92 15.09 7.50
CA GLU A 115 -12.10 14.57 6.80
C GLU A 115 -11.71 13.69 5.62
N GLN A 116 -10.79 14.14 4.76
CA GLN A 116 -10.27 13.35 3.64
C GLN A 116 -9.60 12.06 4.13
N GLN A 117 -8.83 12.12 5.22
CA GLN A 117 -8.20 10.95 5.82
C GLN A 117 -9.23 9.93 6.29
N ARG A 118 -10.30 10.38 6.96
CA ARG A 118 -11.37 9.50 7.47
C ARG A 118 -12.21 8.89 6.34
N GLU A 119 -12.55 9.68 5.32
CA GLU A 119 -13.25 9.18 4.14
C GLU A 119 -12.42 8.12 3.41
N GLN A 120 -11.14 8.42 3.15
CA GLN A 120 -10.24 7.48 2.49
C GLN A 120 -10.03 6.21 3.32
N LEU A 121 -9.85 6.32 4.63
CA LEU A 121 -9.74 5.16 5.52
C LEU A 121 -10.98 4.26 5.44
N SER A 122 -12.18 4.85 5.39
CA SER A 122 -13.42 4.09 5.25
C SER A 122 -13.48 3.32 3.92
N VAL A 123 -13.03 3.93 2.82
CA VAL A 123 -12.97 3.30 1.50
C VAL A 123 -11.96 2.13 1.51
N GLU A 124 -10.74 2.37 1.99
CA GLU A 124 -9.70 1.34 2.02
C GLU A 124 -10.06 0.16 2.93
N LEU A 125 -10.72 0.44 4.06
CA LEU A 125 -11.18 -0.61 4.98
C LEU A 125 -12.27 -1.49 4.34
N ALA A 126 -13.21 -0.87 3.61
CA ALA A 126 -14.27 -1.60 2.91
C ALA A 126 -13.70 -2.50 1.82
N GLU A 127 -12.79 -1.99 0.98
CA GLU A 127 -12.13 -2.78 -0.06
C GLU A 127 -11.25 -3.88 0.51
N SER A 128 -10.50 -3.61 1.58
CA SER A 128 -9.67 -4.62 2.24
C SER A 128 -10.51 -5.76 2.83
N LEU A 129 -11.68 -5.45 3.41
CA LEU A 129 -12.61 -6.46 3.88
C LEU A 129 -13.25 -7.25 2.74
N SER A 130 -13.62 -6.57 1.64
CA SER A 130 -14.16 -7.21 0.43
C SER A 130 -13.17 -8.21 -0.15
N HIS A 131 -11.91 -7.79 -0.31
CA HIS A 131 -10.81 -8.64 -0.77
C HIS A 131 -10.57 -9.83 0.16
N LEU A 132 -10.48 -9.60 1.47
CA LEU A 132 -10.27 -10.69 2.44
C LEU A 132 -11.39 -11.74 2.37
N ARG A 133 -12.65 -11.31 2.20
CA ARG A 133 -13.78 -12.24 2.01
C ARG A 133 -13.66 -13.04 0.71
N SER A 134 -13.19 -12.41 -0.37
CA SER A 134 -12.94 -13.09 -1.64
C SER A 134 -11.85 -14.16 -1.50
N VAL A 135 -10.74 -13.82 -0.83
CA VAL A 135 -9.64 -14.76 -0.54
C VAL A 135 -10.14 -15.91 0.32
N GLU A 136 -10.88 -15.64 1.41
CA GLU A 136 -11.43 -16.66 2.30
C GLU A 136 -12.34 -17.64 1.57
N ALA A 137 -13.25 -17.13 0.73
CA ALA A 137 -14.15 -17.96 -0.07
C ALA A 137 -13.42 -18.85 -1.08
N GLY A 138 -12.32 -18.37 -1.67
CA GLY A 138 -11.52 -19.10 -2.65
C GLY A 138 -10.42 -19.99 -2.07
N PHE A 139 -10.01 -19.77 -0.81
CA PHE A 139 -8.75 -20.29 -0.28
C PHE A 139 -8.60 -21.82 -0.35
N TRP A 140 -9.70 -22.55 -0.19
CA TRP A 140 -9.72 -24.02 -0.22
C TRP A 140 -9.97 -24.59 -1.62
N GLU A 141 -10.33 -23.76 -2.59
CA GLU A 141 -10.57 -24.18 -3.97
C GLU A 141 -9.25 -24.53 -4.65
N ARG A 142 -9.18 -25.74 -5.22
CA ARG A 142 -7.96 -26.25 -5.83
C ARG A 142 -7.45 -25.35 -6.95
N ASP A 143 -8.35 -24.89 -7.80
CA ASP A 143 -7.99 -24.06 -8.96
C ASP A 143 -7.51 -22.68 -8.52
N TRP A 144 -8.14 -22.11 -7.49
CA TRP A 144 -7.70 -20.86 -6.88
C TRP A 144 -6.29 -21.01 -6.30
N ARG A 145 -6.04 -22.03 -5.47
CA ARG A 145 -4.70 -22.29 -4.90
C ARG A 145 -3.63 -22.53 -5.96
N SER A 146 -4.00 -23.16 -7.08
CA SER A 146 -3.08 -23.38 -8.17
C SER A 146 -2.75 -22.10 -8.95
N ALA A 147 -3.69 -21.16 -9.05
CA ALA A 147 -3.50 -19.87 -9.71
C ALA A 147 -2.75 -18.85 -8.83
N HIS A 148 -2.88 -18.97 -7.50
CA HIS A 148 -2.32 -18.04 -6.51
C HIS A 148 -1.04 -18.59 -5.87
N ARG A 149 -0.15 -19.13 -6.70
CA ARG A 149 1.19 -19.58 -6.31
C ARG A 149 2.19 -19.31 -7.42
N GLY A 150 3.39 -18.87 -7.09
CA GLY A 150 4.46 -18.59 -8.06
C GLY A 150 5.42 -17.52 -7.56
N SER A 151 6.65 -17.49 -8.08
CA SER A 151 7.66 -16.48 -7.75
C SER A 151 7.90 -16.26 -6.25
N GLY A 152 7.81 -17.32 -5.44
CA GLY A 152 7.97 -17.24 -3.98
C GLY A 152 6.71 -16.81 -3.21
N ILE A 153 5.62 -16.51 -3.91
CA ILE A 153 4.29 -16.26 -3.35
C ILE A 153 3.50 -17.57 -3.28
N TYR A 154 2.86 -17.80 -2.15
CA TYR A 154 2.01 -18.96 -1.86
C TYR A 154 0.58 -18.51 -1.51
N PRO A 155 -0.42 -19.40 -1.59
CA PRO A 155 -1.79 -19.10 -1.20
C PRO A 155 -1.90 -18.48 0.21
N GLU A 156 -1.06 -18.92 1.12
CA GLU A 156 -0.98 -18.43 2.50
C GLU A 156 -0.54 -16.96 2.59
N ASN A 157 0.29 -16.48 1.65
CA ASN A 157 0.70 -15.08 1.59
C ASN A 157 -0.49 -14.17 1.31
N HIS A 158 -1.41 -14.56 0.42
CA HIS A 158 -2.60 -13.76 0.12
C HIS A 158 -3.51 -13.61 1.34
N LEU A 159 -3.72 -14.70 2.09
CA LEU A 159 -4.48 -14.66 3.34
C LEU A 159 -3.77 -13.80 4.39
N TRP A 160 -2.47 -14.01 4.60
CA TRP A 160 -1.69 -13.24 5.58
C TRP A 160 -1.69 -11.74 5.26
N ASN A 161 -1.41 -11.38 4.02
CA ASN A 161 -1.36 -9.99 3.56
C ASN A 161 -2.73 -9.32 3.66
N GLY A 162 -3.80 -10.00 3.24
CA GLY A 162 -5.17 -9.48 3.35
C GLY A 162 -5.61 -9.28 4.81
N VAL A 163 -5.31 -10.24 5.69
CA VAL A 163 -5.58 -10.09 7.13
C VAL A 163 -4.76 -8.96 7.74
N HIS A 164 -3.47 -8.91 7.43
CA HIS A 164 -2.58 -7.89 7.96
C HIS A 164 -3.03 -6.49 7.56
N GLY A 165 -3.30 -6.26 6.26
CA GLY A 165 -3.78 -4.98 5.76
C GLY A 165 -5.11 -4.55 6.34
N TYR A 166 -6.07 -5.47 6.48
CA TYR A 166 -7.35 -5.16 7.11
C TYR A 166 -7.19 -4.77 8.58
N LEU A 167 -6.42 -5.54 9.38
CA LEU A 167 -6.21 -5.25 10.79
C LEU A 167 -5.45 -3.93 11.01
N ASP A 168 -4.50 -3.64 10.12
CA ASP A 168 -3.72 -2.42 10.11
C ASP A 168 -4.63 -1.19 9.90
N LEU A 169 -5.56 -1.23 8.94
CA LEU A 169 -6.55 -0.19 8.74
C LEU A 169 -7.58 -0.11 9.89
N LEU A 170 -8.04 -1.25 10.40
CA LEU A 170 -9.01 -1.31 11.50
C LEU A 170 -8.46 -0.65 12.78
N ALA A 171 -7.21 -0.96 13.15
CA ALA A 171 -6.55 -0.33 14.29
C ALA A 171 -6.45 1.19 14.15
N THR A 172 -6.32 1.68 12.91
CA THR A 172 -6.30 3.12 12.61
C THR A 172 -7.68 3.75 12.82
N ALA A 173 -8.74 3.07 12.37
CA ALA A 173 -10.10 3.54 12.52
C ALA A 173 -10.50 3.64 14.00
N ASP A 174 -10.11 2.65 14.80
CA ASP A 174 -10.34 2.65 16.25
C ASP A 174 -9.64 3.83 16.95
N GLN A 175 -8.42 4.18 16.52
CA GLN A 175 -7.69 5.33 17.05
C GLN A 175 -8.34 6.68 16.68
N GLN A 176 -8.99 6.76 15.51
CA GLN A 176 -9.72 7.96 15.07
C GLN A 176 -11.11 8.10 15.74
N GLN A 177 -11.62 7.04 16.36
CA GLN A 177 -12.87 7.02 17.13
C GLN A 177 -12.62 6.61 18.59
N PRO A 178 -11.99 7.45 19.43
CA PRO A 178 -11.82 7.17 20.85
C PRO A 178 -13.18 7.29 21.57
N GLY A 179 -14.00 6.24 21.52
CA GLY A 179 -15.33 6.25 22.13
C GLY A 179 -16.15 4.97 22.00
N LEU A 180 -15.86 4.07 21.06
CA LEU A 180 -16.60 2.81 20.94
C LEU A 180 -15.82 1.66 21.58
N THR A 181 -15.76 1.64 22.91
CA THR A 181 -15.46 0.39 23.62
C THR A 181 -16.56 -0.62 23.28
N ILE A 182 -16.30 -1.52 22.33
CA ILE A 182 -17.12 -2.69 22.11
C ILE A 182 -17.06 -3.51 23.41
N ARG A 183 -18.07 -3.36 24.26
CA ARG A 183 -18.32 -4.33 25.32
C ARG A 183 -18.75 -5.62 24.65
N LEU A 184 -17.80 -6.53 24.44
CA LEU A 184 -18.11 -7.93 24.25
C LEU A 184 -18.78 -8.41 25.54
N ASN A 185 -20.11 -8.42 25.56
CA ASN A 185 -20.84 -9.14 26.59
C ASN A 185 -20.54 -10.63 26.39
N PRO A 186 -20.01 -11.33 27.41
CA PRO A 186 -19.84 -12.78 27.31
C PRO A 186 -21.21 -13.44 27.15
N PRO A 187 -21.30 -14.57 26.43
CA PRO A 187 -22.56 -15.27 26.27
C PRO A 187 -23.09 -15.74 27.63
N GLU A 188 -24.34 -15.41 27.92
CA GLU A 188 -25.05 -15.94 29.08
C GLU A 188 -25.11 -17.46 28.95
N ARG A 189 -24.45 -18.16 29.89
CA ARG A 189 -24.60 -19.61 30.04
C ARG A 189 -26.01 -19.87 30.56
N THR A 190 -26.84 -20.51 29.73
CA THR A 190 -28.05 -21.22 30.18
C THR A 190 -27.71 -22.67 30.49
#